data_AF-A0AAN7WUJ1-F1
#
_entry.id   AF-A0AAN7WUJ1-F1
#
_cell.length_a   1.000
_cell.length_b   1.000
_cell.length_c   1.000
_cell.angle_alpha   90.00
_cell.angle_beta   90.00
_cell.angle_gamma   90.00
#
_symmetry.space_group_name_H-M   'P 1'
#
loop_
_entity.id
_entity.type
_entity.pdbx_description
1 polymer ?
#
loop_
_entity_poly.entity_id
_entity_poly.type
_entity_poly.pdbx_seq_one_letter_code
_entity_poly.pdbx_strand_id
1 'polypeptide(L)' 'MNYQQHLANSAAIRSEIQRFESVHPNIYSIYELLERVEEPLLQNQIREHVIAIEGKGCENNPGTVRQSRVTLLLHTRG' A
#
# COMPACT_ATOMS: atom_id res chain seq x y z
N MET A 1 -30.34 7.71 12.24
CA MET A 1 -29.08 7.21 11.65
C MET A 1 -29.35 5.83 11.07
N ASN A 2 -29.20 5.66 9.74
CA ASN A 2 -29.63 4.47 9.03
C ASN A 2 -28.55 3.38 9.11
N TYR A 3 -28.83 2.28 9.82
CA TYR A 3 -27.90 1.15 10.01
C TYR A 3 -27.39 0.54 8.70
N GLN A 4 -28.20 0.57 7.63
CA GLN A 4 -27.80 0.03 6.32
C GLN A 4 -26.70 0.89 5.69
N GLN A 5 -26.72 2.20 5.90
CA GLN A 5 -25.65 3.10 5.42
C GLN A 5 -24.32 2.80 6.12
N HIS A 6 -24.32 2.53 7.43
CA HIS A 6 -23.10 2.16 8.15
C HIS A 6 -22.50 0.85 7.65
N LEU A 7 -23.32 -0.14 7.32
CA LEU A 7 -22.87 -1.41 6.75
C LEU A 7 -22.27 -1.22 5.35
N ALA A 8 -22.93 -0.45 4.48
CA ALA A 8 -22.43 -0.13 3.14
C ALA A 8 -21.08 0.62 3.20
N ASN A 9 -20.96 1.62 4.08
CA ASN A 9 -19.71 2.34 4.29
C ASN A 9 -18.61 1.40 4.78
N SER A 10 -18.92 0.50 5.72
CA SER A 10 -17.95 -0.48 6.22
C SER A 10 -17.47 -1.45 5.14
N ALA A 11 -18.34 -1.84 4.21
CA ALA A 11 -17.99 -2.71 3.08
C ALA A 11 -17.12 -1.99 2.05
N ALA A 12 -17.44 -0.74 1.72
CA ALA A 12 -16.64 0.09 0.82
C ALA A 12 -15.22 0.29 1.35
N ILE A 13 -15.07 0.60 2.65
CA ILE A 13 -13.75 0.74 3.28
C ILE A 13 -12.96 -0.57 3.21
N ARG A 14 -13.59 -1.72 3.50
CA ARG A 14 -12.92 -3.02 3.41
C ARG A 14 -12.46 -3.34 1.99
N SER A 15 -13.29 -3.05 0.98
CA SER A 15 -12.93 -3.24 -0.42
C SER A 15 -11.75 -2.34 -0.84
N GLU A 16 -11.71 -1.12 -0.33
CA GLU A 16 -10.63 -0.18 -0.61
C GLU A 16 -9.31 -0.65 0.01
N ILE A 17 -9.35 -1.15 1.26
CA ILE A 17 -8.19 -1.76 1.92
C ILE A 17 -7.66 -2.96 1.13
N GLN A 18 -8.55 -3.87 0.69
CA GLN A 18 -8.15 -5.03 -0.10
C GLN A 18 -7.51 -4.62 -1.45
N ARG A 19 -8.04 -3.56 -2.08
CA ARG A 19 -7.46 -3.02 -3.31
C ARG A 19 -6.06 -2.49 -3.05
N PHE A 20 -5.84 -1.76 -1.96
CA PHE A 20 -4.51 -1.31 -1.56
C PHE A 20 -3.57 -2.48 -1.27
N GLU A 21 -3.97 -3.44 -0.45
CA GLU A 21 -3.13 -4.60 -0.11
C GLU A 21 -2.75 -5.43 -1.35
N SER A 22 -3.66 -5.54 -2.33
CA SER A 22 -3.44 -6.33 -3.54
C SER A 22 -2.34 -5.80 -4.46
N VAL A 23 -1.95 -4.52 -4.36
CA VAL A 23 -0.87 -3.97 -5.21
C VAL A 23 0.52 -4.25 -4.66
N HIS A 24 0.66 -4.59 -3.37
CA HIS A 24 1.95 -4.79 -2.72
C HIS A 24 2.80 -5.90 -3.36
N PRO A 25 2.26 -7.10 -3.69
CA PRO A 25 3.04 -8.15 -4.35
C PRO A 25 3.70 -7.66 -5.65
N ASN A 26 2.96 -6.88 -6.45
CA ASN A 26 3.49 -6.36 -7.71
C ASN A 26 4.56 -5.28 -7.50
N ILE A 27 4.39 -4.40 -6.51
CA ILE A 27 5.40 -3.39 -6.15
C ILE A 27 6.71 -4.08 -5.73
N TYR A 28 6.62 -5.12 -4.90
CA TYR A 28 7.80 -5.91 -4.52
C TYR A 28 8.45 -6.60 -5.71
N SER A 29 7.66 -7.22 -6.59
CA SER A 29 8.19 -7.83 -7.82
C SER A 29 8.90 -6.82 -8.71
N ILE A 30 8.46 -5.56 -8.76
CA ILE A 30 9.17 -4.52 -9.53
C ILE A 30 10.54 -4.23 -8.91
N TYR A 31 10.67 -4.16 -7.58
CA TYR A 31 11.98 -3.98 -6.94
C TYR A 31 12.93 -5.17 -7.25
N GLU A 32 12.43 -6.41 -7.22
CA GLU A 32 13.23 -7.59 -7.60
C GLU A 32 13.65 -7.58 -9.08
N LEU A 33 12.81 -7.08 -9.98
CA LEU A 33 13.15 -6.91 -11.39
C LEU A 33 14.16 -5.78 -11.58
N LEU A 34 14.03 -4.72 -10.79
CA LEU A 34 14.89 -3.54 -10.85
C LEU A 34 16.33 -3.86 -10.46
N GLU A 35 16.56 -4.79 -9.54
CA GLU A 35 17.89 -5.31 -9.20
C GLU A 35 18.62 -5.95 -10.38
N ARG A 36 17.89 -6.40 -11.41
CA ARG A 36 18.44 -7.00 -12.63
C ARG A 36 18.77 -5.98 -13.71
N VAL A 37 18.46 -4.70 -13.50
CA VAL A 37 18.75 -3.61 -14.46
C VAL A 37 20.19 -3.16 -14.25
N GLU A 38 21.04 -3.38 -15.25
CA GLU A 38 22.47 -3.02 -15.20
C GLU A 38 22.71 -1.50 -15.32
N GLU A 39 21.83 -0.78 -16.02
CA GLU A 39 21.97 0.65 -16.25
C GLU A 39 21.52 1.47 -15.02
N PRO A 40 22.44 2.13 -14.28
CA PRO A 40 22.10 2.75 -13.00
C PRO A 40 21.15 3.96 -13.14
N LEU A 41 21.24 4.70 -14.24
CA LEU A 41 20.38 5.86 -14.49
C LEU A 41 18.92 5.43 -14.71
N LEU A 42 18.71 4.46 -15.59
CA LEU A 42 17.39 3.86 -15.84
C LEU A 42 16.83 3.21 -14.58
N GLN A 43 17.67 2.49 -13.84
CA GLN A 43 17.29 1.90 -12.57
C GLN A 43 16.77 2.95 -11.57
N ASN A 44 17.46 4.08 -11.45
CA ASN A 44 17.04 5.18 -10.58
C ASN A 44 15.74 5.84 -11.06
N GLN A 45 15.57 6.06 -12.36
CA GLN A 45 14.32 6.62 -12.89
C GLN A 45 13.12 5.74 -12.58
N ILE A 46 13.23 4.42 -12.81
CA ILE A 46 12.17 3.46 -12.50
C ILE A 46 11.91 3.44 -10.99
N ARG A 47 12.95 3.48 -10.15
CA ARG A 47 12.83 3.54 -8.69
C ARG A 47 12.01 4.75 -8.24
N GLU A 48 12.31 5.93 -8.77
CA GLU A 48 11.58 7.16 -8.44
C GLU A 48 10.10 7.07 -8.83
N HIS A 49 9.80 6.44 -9.96
CA HIS A 49 8.41 6.23 -10.40
C HIS A 49 7.66 5.27 -9.47
N VAL A 50 8.31 4.19 -9.03
CA VAL A 50 7.73 3.24 -8.08
C VAL A 50 7.49 3.90 -6.72
N ILE A 51 8.45 4.69 -6.22
CA ILE A 51 8.30 5.47 -4.98
C ILE A 51 7.13 6.45 -5.10
N ALA A 52 6.95 7.11 -6.25
CA ALA A 52 5.81 8.00 -6.47
C ALA A 52 4.48 7.23 -6.44
N ILE A 53 4.41 6.03 -7.02
CA ILE A 53 3.21 5.18 -6.99
C ILE A 53 2.91 4.68 -5.55
N GLU A 54 3.94 4.26 -4.82
CA GLU A 54 3.84 3.81 -3.42
C GLU A 54 3.47 4.98 -2.48
N GLY A 55 4.09 6.14 -2.66
CA GLY A 55 3.98 7.33 -1.82
C GLY A 55 2.75 8.20 -2.05
N LYS A 56 2.08 8.10 -3.21
CA LYS A 56 0.77 8.74 -3.45
C LYS A 56 -0.35 8.17 -2.57
N GLY A 57 -0.16 7.00 -1.95
CA GLY A 57 -1.05 6.46 -0.92
C GLY A 57 -0.87 7.06 0.48
N CYS A 58 0.25 7.77 0.72
CA CYS A 58 0.67 8.22 2.06
C CYS A 58 0.62 9.76 2.26
N GLU A 59 0.41 10.54 1.19
CA GLU A 59 0.64 11.99 1.17
C GLU A 59 -0.38 12.84 1.97
N ASN A 60 -1.41 12.24 2.59
CA ASN A 60 -2.45 12.99 3.30
C ASN A 60 -2.32 13.05 4.83
N ASN A 61 -1.28 12.46 5.46
CA ASN A 61 -1.07 12.67 6.90
C ASN A 61 0.35 12.31 7.36
N PRO A 62 1.17 13.27 7.85
CA PRO A 62 2.52 13.00 8.37
C PRO A 62 2.56 12.12 9.63
N GLY A 63 1.39 11.76 10.20
CA GLY A 63 1.25 10.76 11.26
C GLY A 63 1.13 9.29 10.81
N THR A 64 1.13 9.01 9.49
CA THR A 64 0.96 7.64 8.95
C THR A 64 2.29 7.04 8.50
N VAL A 65 3.37 7.29 9.25
CA VAL A 65 4.50 6.35 9.27
C VAL A 65 4.05 5.14 10.09
N ARG A 66 3.27 4.25 9.46
CA ARG A 66 3.08 2.89 9.94
C ARG A 66 3.07 1.94 8.76
N GLN A 67 4.27 1.44 8.44
CA GLN A 67 4.47 0.02 8.22
C GLN A 67 3.36 -0.79 8.92
N SER A 68 2.68 -1.65 8.17
CA SER A 68 2.07 -2.86 8.73
C SER A 68 1.08 -2.64 9.90
N ARG A 69 -0.01 -1.89 9.71
CA ARG A 69 -1.18 -2.02 10.61
C ARG A 69 -2.06 -3.24 10.32
N VAL A 70 -1.71 -4.05 9.31
CA VAL A 70 -2.30 -5.39 9.12
C VAL A 70 -1.62 -6.41 10.05
N THR A 71 -0.39 -6.18 10.48
CA THR A 71 0.28 -7.03 11.51
C THR A 71 -0.18 -6.71 12.93
N LEU A 72 -0.71 -5.50 13.20
CA LEU A 72 -1.21 -5.12 14.52
C LEU A 72 -2.61 -5.66 14.84
N LEU A 73 -3.33 -6.24 13.87
CA LEU A 73 -4.61 -6.92 14.09
C LEU A 73 -4.46 -8.42 14.37
N LEU A 74 -3.24 -8.97 14.27
CA LEU A 74 -2.95 -10.37 14.65
C LEU A 74 -2.39 -10.51 16.07
N HIS A 75 -2.13 -9.42 16.80
CA HIS A 75 -1.60 -9.46 18.18
C HIS A 75 -2.61 -9.04 19.27
N THR A 76 -3.90 -8.88 18.94
CA THR A 76 -4.99 -8.77 19.91
C THR A 76 -5.79 -10.08 20.03
N ARG A 77 -5.12 -11.21 19.81
CA ARG A 77 -5.58 -12.56 20.19
C ARG A 77 -4.45 -13.31 20.89
N GLY A 78 -4.24 -12.90 22.14
CA GLY A 78 -3.66 -13.67 23.23
C GLY A 78 -4.52 -13.40 24.45
#